data_AF-H3GN23-F1
#
_entry.id   AF-H3GN23-F1
#
_cell.length_a   1.000
_cell.length_b   1.000
_cell.length_c   1.000
_cell.angle_alpha   90.00
_cell.angle_beta   90.00
_cell.angle_gamma   90.00
#
_symmetry.space_group_name_H-M   'P 1'
#
loop_
_entity.id
_entity.type
_entity.pdbx_description
1 polymer ?
#
loop_
_entity_poly.entity_id
_entity_poly.type
_entity_poly.pdbx_seq_one_letter_code
_entity_poly.pdbx_strand_id
1 'polypeptide(L)'
;MNSMEQTSSPTGRTRESVRRSDLKAAKRIISSIQTSKYPISVELQAAIVTEALKKRVRRRERQANYRQRQLKTENDIQDEIVTLHAEIKELELRGQDPFHLPTTPTSWVLAAEYFRHLRHFLSTPTSLQTTTTDFLRGMLAPDVVGASSFGVAAQIENWKLFALYFTDADLELKGMSSPTPDTLVASTSTTVTITSSTLRYAFPHLNSDGNGGAQGGVWSPLAARMLEQKLLVRGWFTFGWDDSSDRVVRLQTRADMLSPMLKLLGSLEDVSCAFENAMITPECQFVRRE
;
A
#
# COMPACT_ATOMS: atom_id res chain seq x y z
N MET A 1 22.54 57.96 40.68
CA MET A 1 21.70 57.65 41.86
C MET A 1 21.16 56.25 41.64
N ASN A 2 21.49 55.18 42.35
CA ASN A 2 22.22 54.98 43.59
C ASN A 2 23.03 53.68 43.49
N SER A 3 24.19 53.70 44.14
CA SER A 3 25.10 52.59 44.38
C SER A 3 24.49 51.49 45.24
N MET A 4 24.92 50.25 45.04
CA MET A 4 25.37 49.39 46.15
C MET A 4 26.20 48.22 45.61
N GLU A 5 27.50 48.26 45.92
CA GLU A 5 28.38 47.10 45.91
C GLU A 5 27.91 46.07 46.93
N GLN A 6 28.12 44.78 46.65
CA GLN A 6 28.62 43.83 47.65
C GLN A 6 29.21 42.57 47.00
N THR A 7 30.54 42.54 47.02
CA THR A 7 31.44 41.40 47.26
C THR A 7 30.83 40.00 47.42
N SER A 8 31.32 39.02 46.64
CA SER A 8 31.61 37.69 47.22
C SER A 8 32.72 36.95 46.45
N SER A 9 33.73 36.53 47.20
CA SER A 9 34.90 35.75 46.78
C SER A 9 34.53 34.31 46.35
N PRO A 10 35.30 33.67 45.45
CA PRO A 10 35.10 32.26 45.11
C PRO A 10 35.90 31.37 46.06
N THR A 11 35.30 30.96 47.18
CA THR A 11 35.84 29.89 48.03
C THR A 11 34.77 28.86 48.31
N GLY A 12 34.72 27.84 47.47
CA GLY A 12 33.83 26.70 47.65
C GLY A 12 34.39 25.48 46.95
N ARG A 13 35.44 24.87 47.53
CA ARG A 13 35.81 23.48 47.22
C ARG A 13 34.53 22.64 47.28
N THR A 14 34.07 22.18 46.13
CA THR A 14 32.92 21.29 46.03
C THR A 14 33.27 20.01 46.79
N ARG A 15 32.81 19.89 48.03
CA ARG A 15 32.77 18.61 48.72
C ARG A 15 31.90 17.71 47.86
N GLU A 16 32.52 16.81 47.10
CA GLU A 16 31.81 15.69 46.47
C GLU A 16 31.07 14.96 47.59
N SER A 17 29.77 15.21 47.70
CA SER A 17 28.95 14.59 48.73
C SER A 17 28.91 13.10 48.44
N VAL A 18 29.70 12.32 49.18
CA VAL A 18 29.76 10.87 49.04
C VAL A 18 28.36 10.33 49.32
N ARG A 19 27.70 9.76 48.30
CA ARG A 19 26.36 9.21 48.44
C ARG A 19 26.38 8.09 49.48
N ARG A 20 25.42 8.08 50.41
CA ARG A 20 25.29 7.04 51.46
C ARG A 20 25.30 5.62 50.89
N SER A 21 24.77 5.41 49.69
CA SER A 21 24.78 4.12 49.00
C SER A 21 26.15 3.70 48.49
N ASP A 22 27.01 4.64 48.14
CA ASP A 22 28.40 4.39 47.71
C ASP A 22 29.29 4.08 48.93
N LEU A 23 29.06 4.77 50.05
CA LEU A 23 29.69 4.43 51.33
C LEU A 23 29.29 3.02 51.81
N LYS A 24 28.01 2.66 51.68
CA LYS A 24 27.52 1.30 52.03
C LYS A 24 28.12 0.23 51.11
N ALA A 25 28.32 0.55 49.83
CA ALA A 25 28.96 -0.37 48.87
C ALA A 25 30.45 -0.55 49.15
N ALA A 26 31.18 0.55 49.42
CA ALA A 26 32.59 0.50 49.80
C ALA A 26 32.81 -0.37 51.06
N LYS A 27 31.98 -0.18 52.10
CA LYS A 27 32.02 -0.99 53.32
C LYS A 27 31.79 -2.49 53.06
N ARG A 28 30.84 -2.84 52.17
CA ARG A 28 30.61 -4.25 51.78
C ARG A 28 31.78 -4.86 51.02
N ILE A 29 32.41 -4.08 50.13
CA ILE A 29 33.57 -4.54 49.36
C ILE A 29 34.74 -4.78 50.31
N ILE A 30 35.00 -3.84 51.23
CA ILE A 30 36.05 -3.97 52.25
C ILE A 30 35.79 -5.18 53.15
N SER A 31 34.56 -5.38 53.65
CA SER A 31 34.23 -6.54 54.48
C SER A 31 34.42 -7.87 53.72
N SER A 32 34.07 -7.91 52.43
CA SER A 32 34.26 -9.10 51.58
C SER A 32 35.73 -9.40 51.28
N ILE A 33 36.57 -8.36 51.21
CA ILE A 33 38.02 -8.47 51.01
C ILE A 33 38.69 -8.96 52.30
N GLN A 34 38.25 -8.48 53.47
CA GLN A 34 38.77 -8.89 54.79
C GLN A 34 38.47 -10.35 55.13
N THR A 35 37.39 -10.93 54.57
CA THR A 35 37.08 -12.36 54.70
C THR A 35 37.87 -13.27 53.74
N SER A 36 38.76 -12.70 52.92
CA SER A 36 39.58 -13.46 51.97
C SER A 36 40.69 -14.25 52.68
N LYS A 37 41.00 -15.44 52.16
CA LYS A 37 42.02 -16.37 52.69
C LYS A 37 43.46 -15.83 52.59
N TYR A 38 43.68 -14.78 51.81
CA TYR A 38 44.99 -14.16 51.56
C TYR A 38 44.96 -12.66 51.91
N PRO A 39 45.95 -12.14 52.67
CA PRO A 39 45.99 -10.74 53.05
C PRO A 39 46.25 -9.86 51.82
N ILE A 40 45.26 -9.03 51.46
CA ILE A 40 45.36 -8.07 50.37
C ILE A 40 45.94 -6.77 50.95
N SER A 41 47.02 -6.25 50.35
CA SER A 41 47.63 -4.96 50.75
C SER A 41 46.59 -3.84 50.77
N VAL A 42 46.65 -2.96 51.78
CA VAL A 42 45.73 -1.83 51.98
C VAL A 42 45.61 -0.96 50.72
N GLU A 43 46.70 -0.76 49.99
CA GLU A 43 46.73 -0.02 48.73
C GLU A 43 45.88 -0.70 47.63
N LEU A 44 45.98 -2.03 47.52
CA LEU A 44 45.22 -2.80 46.55
C LEU A 44 43.73 -2.85 46.93
N GLN A 45 43.39 -2.88 48.22
CA GLN A 45 41.99 -2.76 48.69
C GLN A 45 41.40 -1.40 48.31
N ALA A 46 42.16 -0.32 48.53
CA ALA A 46 41.74 1.04 48.16
C ALA A 46 41.55 1.18 46.65
N ALA A 47 42.42 0.59 45.83
CA ALA A 47 42.29 0.56 44.38
C ALA A 47 41.03 -0.19 43.92
N ILE A 48 40.74 -1.36 44.49
CA ILE A 48 39.54 -2.17 44.17
C ILE A 48 38.26 -1.39 44.51
N VAL A 49 38.19 -0.80 45.71
CA VAL A 49 37.03 0.00 46.12
C VAL A 49 36.84 1.20 45.20
N THR A 50 37.92 1.90 44.87
CA THR A 50 37.89 3.07 44.00
C THR A 50 37.40 2.71 42.59
N GLU A 51 37.89 1.62 42.01
CA GLU A 51 37.48 1.16 40.68
C GLU A 51 36.02 0.68 40.66
N ALA A 52 35.58 -0.02 41.71
CA ALA A 52 34.19 -0.43 41.86
C ALA A 52 33.24 0.77 41.98
N LEU A 53 33.62 1.81 42.73
CA LEU A 53 32.86 3.05 42.83
C LEU A 53 32.82 3.81 41.50
N LYS A 54 33.95 3.91 40.78
CA LYS A 54 34.01 4.49 39.43
C LYS A 54 33.07 3.77 38.46
N LYS A 55 33.05 2.44 38.45
CA LYS A 55 32.12 1.65 37.62
C LYS A 55 30.65 1.91 37.97
N ARG A 56 30.32 2.07 39.26
CA ARG A 56 28.95 2.40 39.71
C ARG A 56 28.52 3.80 39.25
N VAL A 57 29.41 4.79 39.34
CA VAL A 57 29.14 6.15 38.83
C VAL A 57 28.88 6.11 37.33
N ARG A 58 29.77 5.49 36.55
CA ARG A 58 29.61 5.33 35.09
C ARG A 58 28.32 4.61 34.70
N ARG A 59 27.93 3.56 35.44
CA ARG A 59 26.65 2.85 35.18
C ARG A 59 25.45 3.75 35.42
N ARG A 60 25.46 4.57 36.47
CA ARG A 60 24.38 5.53 36.75
C ARG A 60 24.29 6.59 35.67
N GLU A 61 25.42 7.14 35.22
CA GLU A 61 25.47 8.12 34.13
C GLU A 61 24.95 7.53 32.83
N ARG A 62 25.40 6.33 32.45
CA ARG A 62 24.87 5.62 31.26
C ARG A 62 23.37 5.39 31.36
N GLN A 63 22.86 4.99 32.53
CA GLN A 63 21.43 4.76 32.73
C GLN A 63 20.63 6.07 32.74
N ALA A 64 21.19 7.17 33.23
CA ALA A 64 20.57 8.49 33.15
C ALA A 64 20.51 8.97 31.70
N ASN A 65 21.62 8.88 30.97
CA ASN A 65 21.70 9.25 29.56
C ASN A 65 20.78 8.38 28.69
N TYR A 66 20.67 7.08 28.98
CA TYR A 66 19.76 6.19 28.29
C TYR A 66 18.30 6.64 28.47
N ARG A 67 17.88 6.90 29.73
CA ARG A 67 16.53 7.40 30.03
C ARG A 67 16.25 8.75 29.39
N GLN A 68 17.24 9.64 29.36
CA GLN A 68 17.12 10.94 28.71
C GLN A 68 16.97 10.82 27.18
N ARG A 69 17.74 9.92 26.54
CA ARG A 69 17.59 9.64 25.11
C ARG A 69 16.22 9.06 24.80
N GLN A 70 15.73 8.12 25.61
CA GLN A 70 14.41 7.53 25.44
C GLN A 70 13.30 8.58 25.53
N LEU A 71 13.35 9.46 26.54
CA LEU A 71 12.38 10.54 26.70
C LEU A 71 12.46 11.58 25.56
N LYS A 72 13.66 11.85 25.05
CA LYS A 72 13.82 12.71 23.87
C LYS A 72 13.16 12.09 22.64
N THR A 73 13.42 10.82 22.34
CA THR A 73 12.79 10.14 21.20
C THR A 73 11.27 10.10 21.32
N GLU A 74 10.74 9.85 22.52
CA GLU A 74 9.30 9.87 22.78
C GLU A 74 8.68 11.26 22.50
N ASN A 75 9.35 12.32 22.96
CA ASN A 75 8.92 13.70 22.67
C ASN A 75 9.01 14.02 21.17
N ASP A 76 10.11 13.65 20.51
CA ASP A 76 10.33 13.91 19.08
C ASP A 76 9.22 13.23 18.25
N ILE A 77 8.82 12.00 18.59
CA ILE A 77 7.70 11.29 17.95
C ILE A 77 6.37 12.01 18.22
N GLN A 78 6.13 12.45 19.46
CA GLN A 78 4.89 13.12 19.80
C GLN A 78 4.75 14.46 19.05
N ASP A 79 5.84 15.21 18.90
CA ASP A 79 5.89 16.45 18.13
C ASP A 79 5.65 16.19 16.63
N GLU A 80 6.22 15.11 16.07
CA GLU A 80 5.98 14.71 14.68
C GLU A 80 4.52 14.30 14.45
N ILE A 81 3.91 13.56 15.38
CA ILE A 81 2.47 13.22 15.34
C ILE A 81 1.61 14.48 15.37
N VAL A 82 1.90 15.45 16.23
CA VAL A 82 1.15 16.71 16.29
C VAL A 82 1.29 17.49 14.99
N THR A 83 2.50 17.54 14.42
CA THR A 83 2.79 18.20 13.14
C THR A 83 2.01 17.55 11.99
N LEU A 84 2.05 16.22 11.88
CA LEU A 84 1.32 15.48 10.85
C LEU A 84 -0.19 15.65 10.98
N HIS A 85 -0.75 15.65 12.19
CA HIS A 85 -2.18 15.92 12.38
C HIS A 85 -2.57 17.35 11.97
N ALA A 86 -1.71 18.34 12.23
CA ALA A 86 -1.94 19.71 11.79
C ALA A 86 -1.91 19.81 10.26
N GLU A 87 -0.94 19.15 9.60
CA GLU A 87 -0.83 19.08 8.14
C GLU A 87 -2.03 18.38 7.51
N ILE A 88 -2.47 17.23 8.05
CA ILE A 88 -3.69 16.55 7.60
C ILE A 88 -4.88 17.50 7.69
N LYS A 89 -5.05 18.19 8.82
CA LYS A 89 -6.17 19.13 9.02
C LYS A 89 -6.10 20.31 8.05
N GLU A 90 -4.92 20.84 7.77
CA GLU A 90 -4.72 21.90 6.77
C GLU A 90 -5.09 21.41 5.37
N LEU A 91 -4.64 20.22 4.99
CA LEU A 91 -4.96 19.61 3.70
C LEU A 91 -6.45 19.31 3.56
N GLU A 92 -7.12 18.85 4.63
CA GLU A 92 -8.57 18.67 4.68
C GLU A 92 -9.31 20.01 4.51
N LEU A 93 -8.89 21.06 5.20
CA LEU A 93 -9.45 22.42 5.05
C LEU A 93 -9.27 22.96 3.63
N ARG A 94 -8.10 22.75 3.03
CA ARG A 94 -7.81 23.15 1.65
C ARG A 94 -8.66 22.36 0.64
N GLY A 95 -8.93 21.09 0.92
CA GLY A 95 -9.83 20.25 0.13
C GLY A 95 -11.31 20.63 0.28
N GLN A 96 -11.69 21.34 1.35
CA GLN A 96 -13.06 21.82 1.59
C GLN A 96 -13.32 23.24 1.09
N ASP A 97 -12.31 23.98 0.63
CA ASP A 97 -12.46 25.33 0.09
C ASP A 97 -13.20 25.30 -1.28
N PRO A 98 -14.45 25.77 -1.37
CA PRO A 98 -15.23 25.75 -2.61
C PRO A 98 -14.60 26.60 -3.72
N PHE A 99 -13.73 27.55 -3.37
CA PHE A 99 -13.08 28.46 -4.32
C PHE A 99 -11.84 27.86 -5.00
N HIS A 100 -11.37 26.69 -4.56
CA HIS A 100 -10.26 25.96 -5.15
C HIS A 100 -10.67 24.67 -5.89
N LEU A 101 -11.97 24.34 -5.93
CA LEU A 101 -12.44 23.30 -6.85
C LEU A 101 -12.31 23.83 -8.27
N PRO A 102 -11.52 23.16 -9.14
CA PRO A 102 -11.57 23.45 -10.56
C PRO A 102 -13.02 23.29 -11.02
N THR A 103 -13.57 24.34 -11.64
CA THR A 103 -14.93 24.32 -12.20
C THR A 103 -15.04 23.27 -13.32
N THR A 104 -13.89 22.86 -13.87
CA THR A 104 -13.71 21.70 -14.74
C THR A 104 -13.42 20.45 -13.91
N PRO A 105 -14.10 19.32 -14.17
CA PRO A 105 -13.85 18.10 -13.42
C PRO A 105 -12.40 17.62 -13.62
N THR A 106 -11.65 17.46 -12.53
CA THR A 106 -10.27 16.97 -12.60
C THR A 106 -10.22 15.53 -13.11
N SER A 107 -9.09 15.13 -13.69
CA SER A 107 -8.85 13.75 -14.15
C SER A 107 -9.16 12.70 -13.07
N TRP A 108 -8.94 13.03 -11.79
CA TRP A 108 -9.30 12.21 -10.63
C TRP A 108 -10.80 11.99 -10.46
N VAL A 109 -11.60 13.08 -10.57
CA VAL A 109 -13.06 13.00 -10.45
C VAL A 109 -13.63 12.19 -11.60
N LEU A 110 -13.17 12.43 -12.82
CA LEU A 110 -13.60 11.67 -14.00
C LEU A 110 -13.22 10.19 -13.91
N ALA A 111 -12.02 9.87 -13.43
CA ALA A 111 -11.63 8.48 -13.21
C ALA A 111 -12.47 7.80 -12.12
N ALA A 112 -12.77 8.48 -11.01
CA ALA A 112 -13.65 7.95 -9.97
C ALA A 112 -15.07 7.68 -10.53
N GLU A 113 -15.62 8.62 -11.31
CA GLU A 113 -16.91 8.46 -11.98
C GLU A 113 -16.89 7.33 -13.02
N TYR A 114 -15.79 7.16 -13.76
CA TYR A 114 -15.60 6.03 -14.66
C TYR A 114 -15.75 4.69 -13.93
N PHE A 115 -15.10 4.52 -12.76
CA PHE A 115 -15.24 3.29 -11.98
C PHE A 115 -16.63 3.10 -11.39
N ARG A 116 -17.32 4.18 -11.01
CA ARG A 116 -18.72 4.12 -10.58
C ARG A 116 -19.61 3.58 -11.70
N HIS A 117 -19.45 4.10 -12.92
CA HIS A 117 -20.16 3.63 -14.10
C HIS A 117 -19.83 2.19 -14.47
N LEU A 118 -18.54 1.82 -14.43
CA LEU A 118 -18.10 0.45 -14.71
C LEU A 118 -18.68 -0.54 -13.70
N ARG A 119 -18.56 -0.26 -12.41
CA ARG A 119 -19.10 -1.12 -11.35
C ARG A 119 -20.60 -1.30 -11.49
N HIS A 120 -21.34 -0.21 -11.71
CA HIS A 120 -22.79 -0.26 -11.93
C HIS A 120 -23.17 -1.12 -13.14
N PHE A 121 -22.44 -0.97 -14.24
CA PHE A 121 -22.63 -1.78 -15.45
C PHE A 121 -22.38 -3.28 -15.19
N LEU A 122 -21.31 -3.62 -14.46
CA LEU A 122 -20.99 -5.00 -14.11
C LEU A 122 -22.04 -5.64 -13.18
N SER A 123 -22.62 -4.87 -12.26
CA SER A 123 -23.69 -5.37 -11.38
C SER A 123 -25.03 -5.55 -12.08
N THR A 124 -25.30 -4.82 -13.17
CA THR A 124 -26.58 -4.86 -13.90
C THR A 124 -26.39 -4.83 -15.42
N PRO A 125 -25.89 -5.92 -16.03
CA PRO A 125 -25.54 -5.96 -17.45
C PRO A 125 -26.77 -6.20 -18.36
N THR A 126 -27.77 -5.31 -18.32
CA THR A 126 -28.98 -5.42 -19.16
C THR A 126 -28.87 -4.56 -20.41
N SER A 127 -28.34 -3.34 -20.27
CA SER A 127 -27.96 -2.42 -21.36
C SER A 127 -27.12 -1.27 -20.80
N LEU A 128 -26.16 -0.77 -21.58
CA LEU A 128 -25.41 0.41 -21.17
C LEU A 128 -26.37 1.61 -21.18
N GLN A 129 -26.55 2.26 -20.02
CA GLN A 129 -27.42 3.42 -19.92
C GLN A 129 -26.93 4.55 -20.83
N THR A 130 -27.86 5.33 -21.39
CA THR A 130 -27.55 6.52 -22.20
C THR A 130 -26.64 7.48 -21.44
N THR A 131 -26.94 7.72 -20.17
CA THR A 131 -26.12 8.51 -19.23
C THR A 131 -24.67 8.04 -19.13
N THR A 132 -24.44 6.73 -19.12
CA THR A 132 -23.08 6.15 -19.09
C THR A 132 -22.37 6.33 -20.42
N THR A 133 -23.10 6.15 -21.53
CA THR A 133 -22.54 6.35 -22.87
C THR A 133 -22.14 7.81 -23.09
N ASP A 134 -23.00 8.74 -22.70
CA ASP A 134 -22.75 10.18 -22.83
C ASP A 134 -21.61 10.62 -21.92
N PHE A 135 -21.52 10.09 -20.69
CA PHE A 135 -20.38 10.30 -19.81
C PHE A 135 -19.07 9.83 -20.46
N LEU A 136 -19.02 8.60 -20.98
CA LEU A 136 -17.80 8.07 -21.64
C LEU A 136 -17.42 8.90 -22.87
N ARG A 137 -18.41 9.36 -23.66
CA ARG A 137 -18.17 10.27 -24.81
C ARG A 137 -17.74 11.67 -24.38
N GLY A 138 -18.10 12.11 -23.18
CA GLY A 138 -17.64 13.38 -22.60
C GLY A 138 -16.20 13.28 -22.10
N MET A 139 -15.87 12.19 -21.40
CA MET A 139 -14.57 11.97 -20.76
C MET A 139 -13.47 11.54 -21.74
N LEU A 140 -13.78 10.65 -22.67
CA LEU A 140 -12.78 10.05 -23.56
C LEU A 140 -12.67 10.85 -24.86
N ALA A 141 -11.47 10.93 -25.42
CA ALA A 141 -11.27 11.39 -26.78
C ALA A 141 -11.94 10.42 -27.78
N PRO A 142 -12.49 10.89 -28.92
CA PRO A 142 -13.12 10.01 -29.90
C PRO A 142 -12.23 8.87 -30.39
N ASP A 143 -10.93 9.11 -30.47
CA ASP A 143 -9.84 8.23 -30.90
C ASP A 143 -9.00 7.68 -29.73
N VAL A 144 -9.54 7.69 -28.51
CA VAL A 144 -8.86 7.20 -27.29
C VAL A 144 -8.15 5.86 -27.53
N VAL A 145 -6.87 5.81 -27.19
CA VAL A 145 -6.02 4.65 -27.40
C VAL A 145 -6.15 3.68 -26.23
N GLY A 146 -6.61 2.46 -26.50
CA GLY A 146 -6.70 1.35 -25.56
C GLY A 146 -5.42 0.52 -25.49
N ALA A 147 -5.50 -0.65 -24.83
CA ALA A 147 -4.43 -1.64 -24.88
C ALA A 147 -4.32 -2.30 -26.28
N SER A 148 -5.46 -2.73 -26.83
CA SER A 148 -5.54 -3.44 -28.12
C SER A 148 -6.71 -2.94 -28.97
N SER A 149 -7.22 -1.74 -28.69
CA SER A 149 -8.39 -1.17 -29.35
C SER A 149 -8.36 0.35 -29.39
N PHE A 150 -9.15 0.95 -30.29
CA PHE A 150 -9.20 2.41 -30.49
C PHE A 150 -10.64 2.92 -30.43
N GLY A 151 -10.80 4.08 -29.78
CA GLY A 151 -12.04 4.82 -29.70
C GLY A 151 -13.03 4.35 -28.64
N VAL A 152 -13.98 5.22 -28.32
CA VAL A 152 -14.95 5.05 -27.22
C VAL A 152 -15.80 3.80 -27.39
N ALA A 153 -16.24 3.50 -28.62
CA ALA A 153 -17.05 2.31 -28.91
C ALA A 153 -16.33 1.01 -28.55
N ALA A 154 -15.02 0.95 -28.78
CA ALA A 154 -14.24 -0.24 -28.45
C ALA A 154 -14.02 -0.39 -26.94
N GLN A 155 -13.96 0.70 -26.19
CA GLN A 155 -13.91 0.65 -24.72
C GLN A 155 -15.22 0.12 -24.14
N ILE A 156 -16.36 0.58 -24.66
CA ILE A 156 -17.68 0.06 -24.29
C ILE A 156 -17.79 -1.43 -24.62
N GLU A 157 -17.26 -1.86 -25.76
CA GLU A 157 -17.29 -3.27 -26.13
C GLU A 157 -16.45 -4.13 -25.17
N ASN A 158 -15.30 -3.63 -24.70
CA ASN A 158 -14.51 -4.31 -23.68
C ASN A 158 -15.28 -4.47 -22.37
N TRP A 159 -16.09 -3.48 -21.96
CA TRP A 159 -16.95 -3.63 -20.78
C TRP A 159 -17.96 -4.75 -20.97
N LYS A 160 -18.63 -4.80 -22.13
CA LYS A 160 -19.61 -5.85 -22.44
C LYS A 160 -18.97 -7.24 -22.49
N LEU A 161 -17.79 -7.37 -23.10
CA LEU A 161 -17.04 -8.63 -23.13
C LEU A 161 -16.67 -9.07 -21.72
N PHE A 162 -16.19 -8.15 -20.88
CA PHE A 162 -15.89 -8.47 -19.49
C PHE A 162 -17.14 -8.97 -18.74
N ALA A 163 -18.28 -8.28 -18.86
CA ALA A 163 -19.54 -8.68 -18.25
C ALA A 163 -20.10 -10.01 -18.81
N LEU A 164 -19.88 -10.28 -20.10
CA LEU A 164 -20.25 -11.54 -20.74
C LEU A 164 -19.43 -12.71 -20.20
N TYR A 165 -18.14 -12.49 -19.97
CA TYR A 165 -17.22 -13.52 -19.48
C TYR A 165 -17.38 -13.73 -17.98
N PHE A 166 -17.67 -12.67 -17.22
CA PHE A 166 -17.73 -12.65 -15.77
C PHE A 166 -19.03 -11.99 -15.29
N THR A 167 -20.12 -12.77 -15.29
CA THR A 167 -21.49 -12.30 -15.03
C THR A 167 -21.69 -11.66 -13.64
N ASP A 168 -20.91 -12.08 -12.64
CA ASP A 168 -21.01 -11.61 -11.24
C ASP A 168 -19.69 -11.00 -10.75
N ALA A 169 -19.04 -10.21 -11.60
CA ALA A 169 -17.79 -9.56 -11.25
C ALA A 169 -18.00 -8.42 -10.24
N ASP A 170 -17.29 -8.49 -9.11
CA ASP A 170 -17.27 -7.41 -8.11
C ASP A 170 -15.95 -6.64 -8.20
N LEU A 171 -16.04 -5.43 -8.77
CA LEU A 171 -14.91 -4.54 -9.01
C LEU A 171 -14.82 -3.48 -7.92
N GLU A 172 -13.66 -3.42 -7.26
CA GLU A 172 -13.35 -2.45 -6.22
C GLU A 172 -12.16 -1.57 -6.62
N LEU A 173 -12.33 -0.25 -6.54
CA LEU A 173 -11.24 0.72 -6.66
C LEU A 173 -10.45 0.76 -5.35
N LYS A 174 -9.15 0.42 -5.39
CA LYS A 174 -8.29 0.38 -4.20
C LYS A 174 -7.55 1.68 -3.95
N GLY A 175 -7.25 2.42 -5.00
CA GLY A 175 -6.58 3.71 -4.90
C GLY A 175 -6.19 4.26 -6.26
N MET A 176 -5.92 5.55 -6.30
CA MET A 176 -5.45 6.27 -7.48
C MET A 176 -4.18 7.05 -7.14
N SER A 177 -3.34 7.26 -8.14
CA SER A 177 -2.10 8.01 -8.04
C SER A 177 -1.77 8.69 -9.36
N SER A 178 -1.12 9.84 -9.33
CA SER A 178 -0.69 10.58 -10.52
C SER A 178 0.84 10.57 -10.61
N PRO A 179 1.46 9.55 -11.23
CA PRO A 179 2.92 9.49 -11.37
C PRO A 179 3.49 10.67 -12.16
N THR A 180 2.71 11.23 -13.09
CA THR A 180 3.02 12.43 -13.87
C THR A 180 1.77 13.31 -13.96
N PRO A 181 1.89 14.61 -14.30
CA PRO A 181 0.73 15.50 -14.43
C PRO A 181 -0.32 15.03 -15.45
N ASP A 182 0.14 14.38 -16.53
CA ASP A 182 -0.67 13.89 -17.65
C ASP A 182 -1.12 12.43 -17.50
N THR A 183 -0.72 11.73 -16.43
CA THR A 183 -1.04 10.31 -16.25
C THR A 183 -1.61 10.04 -14.87
N LEU A 184 -2.80 9.45 -14.84
CA LEU A 184 -3.43 8.91 -13.65
C LEU A 184 -3.42 7.39 -13.72
N VAL A 185 -2.97 6.74 -12.64
CA VAL A 185 -3.00 5.29 -12.49
C VAL A 185 -3.95 4.93 -11.35
N ALA A 186 -4.94 4.10 -11.66
CA ALA A 186 -5.87 3.55 -10.70
C ALA A 186 -5.61 2.05 -10.51
N SER A 187 -5.58 1.62 -9.25
CA SER A 187 -5.44 0.22 -8.86
C SER A 187 -6.78 -0.35 -8.44
N THR A 188 -7.10 -1.56 -8.90
CA THR A 188 -8.36 -2.22 -8.60
C THR A 188 -8.13 -3.65 -8.10
N SER A 189 -9.12 -4.18 -7.41
CA SER A 189 -9.26 -5.63 -7.26
C SER A 189 -10.63 -6.04 -7.78
N THR A 190 -10.66 -7.09 -8.58
CA THR A 190 -11.89 -7.63 -9.15
C THR A 190 -12.04 -9.06 -8.72
N THR A 191 -13.13 -9.34 -8.03
CA THR A 191 -13.49 -10.70 -7.64
C THR A 191 -14.40 -11.28 -8.71
N VAL A 192 -13.99 -12.41 -9.30
CA VAL A 192 -14.77 -13.09 -10.34
C VAL A 192 -14.93 -14.57 -10.00
N THR A 193 -16.03 -15.17 -10.45
CA THR A 193 -16.23 -16.62 -10.40
C THR A 193 -16.14 -17.15 -11.81
N ILE A 194 -15.33 -18.19 -12.04
CA ILE A 194 -15.30 -18.89 -13.32
C ILE A 194 -16.58 -19.71 -13.44
N THR A 195 -17.50 -19.27 -14.28
CA THR A 195 -18.77 -19.96 -14.52
C THR A 195 -18.73 -20.78 -15.81
N SER A 196 -19.79 -21.53 -16.09
CA SER A 196 -19.98 -22.15 -17.40
C SER A 196 -19.96 -21.13 -18.54
N SER A 197 -20.47 -19.91 -18.31
CA SER A 197 -20.38 -18.80 -19.28
C SER A 197 -18.93 -18.38 -19.50
N THR A 198 -18.14 -18.26 -18.43
CA THR A 198 -16.71 -17.96 -18.52
C THR A 198 -15.99 -19.01 -19.35
N LEU A 199 -16.20 -20.31 -19.07
CA LEU A 199 -15.59 -21.38 -19.86
C LEU A 199 -16.03 -21.34 -21.32
N ARG A 200 -17.32 -21.10 -21.58
CA ARG A 200 -17.87 -21.05 -22.93
C ARG A 200 -17.29 -19.90 -23.77
N TYR A 201 -17.15 -18.71 -23.19
CA TYR A 201 -16.78 -17.52 -23.95
C TYR A 201 -15.29 -17.17 -23.85
N ALA A 202 -14.68 -17.32 -22.68
CA ALA A 202 -13.27 -17.00 -22.44
C ALA A 202 -12.33 -18.18 -22.75
N PHE A 203 -12.77 -19.42 -22.53
CA PHE A 203 -11.96 -20.63 -22.71
C PHE A 203 -12.63 -21.69 -23.62
N PRO A 204 -13.18 -21.32 -24.79
CA PRO A 204 -14.00 -22.20 -25.61
C PRO A 204 -13.27 -23.48 -26.06
N HIS A 205 -11.95 -23.39 -26.21
CA HIS A 205 -11.08 -24.48 -26.67
C HIS A 205 -10.93 -25.61 -25.63
N LEU A 206 -11.28 -25.37 -24.35
CA LEU A 206 -11.23 -26.41 -23.33
C LEU A 206 -12.39 -27.40 -23.43
N ASN A 207 -13.37 -27.14 -24.30
CA ASN A 207 -14.35 -28.14 -24.72
C ASN A 207 -13.86 -28.85 -25.98
N SER A 208 -14.12 -30.15 -26.09
CA SER A 208 -13.76 -30.95 -27.26
C SER A 208 -14.38 -30.45 -28.58
N ASP A 209 -15.48 -29.68 -28.55
CA ASP A 209 -16.06 -29.06 -29.74
C ASP A 209 -15.29 -27.80 -30.22
N GLY A 210 -14.32 -27.32 -29.45
CA GLY A 210 -13.56 -26.11 -29.72
C GLY A 210 -14.38 -24.81 -29.70
N ASN A 211 -15.66 -24.89 -29.34
CA ASN A 211 -16.64 -23.82 -29.44
C ASN A 211 -17.46 -23.65 -28.17
N GLY A 212 -16.84 -23.93 -27.02
CA GLY A 212 -17.40 -23.68 -25.70
C GLY A 212 -18.64 -24.52 -25.38
N GLY A 213 -18.76 -25.70 -25.98
CA GLY A 213 -19.89 -26.62 -25.78
C GLY A 213 -21.16 -26.21 -26.54
N ALA A 214 -21.07 -25.28 -27.50
CA ALA A 214 -22.21 -24.85 -28.30
C ALA A 214 -22.76 -25.97 -29.20
N GLN A 215 -21.93 -26.94 -29.58
CA GLN A 215 -22.31 -28.09 -30.41
C GLN A 215 -22.40 -29.39 -29.60
N GLY A 216 -22.45 -29.29 -28.27
CA GLY A 216 -22.20 -30.41 -27.37
C GLY A 216 -20.69 -30.61 -27.15
N GLY A 217 -20.29 -31.77 -26.65
CA GLY A 217 -18.89 -32.08 -26.37
C GLY A 217 -18.57 -32.24 -24.88
N VAL A 218 -17.32 -32.60 -24.60
CA VAL A 218 -16.82 -32.93 -23.26
C VAL A 218 -15.82 -31.87 -22.82
N TRP A 219 -16.04 -31.33 -21.62
CA TRP A 219 -15.11 -30.39 -20.99
C TRP A 219 -13.85 -31.12 -20.52
N SER A 220 -12.70 -30.51 -20.77
CA SER A 220 -11.41 -31.04 -20.32
C SER A 220 -11.32 -31.10 -18.78
N PRO A 221 -10.43 -31.95 -18.23
CA PRO A 221 -10.16 -31.94 -16.79
C PRO A 221 -9.74 -30.57 -16.26
N LEU A 222 -9.07 -29.77 -17.09
CA LEU A 222 -8.65 -28.41 -16.76
C LEU A 222 -9.86 -27.47 -16.58
N ALA A 223 -10.81 -27.51 -17.51
CA ALA A 223 -12.06 -26.76 -17.40
C ALA A 223 -12.87 -27.15 -16.15
N ALA A 224 -12.95 -28.45 -15.85
CA ALA A 224 -13.64 -28.95 -14.66
C ALA A 224 -13.02 -28.43 -13.36
N ARG A 225 -11.69 -28.32 -13.30
CA ARG A 225 -10.98 -27.73 -12.15
C ARG A 225 -11.20 -26.23 -12.03
N MET A 226 -11.39 -25.54 -13.14
CA MET A 226 -11.61 -24.09 -13.18
C MET A 226 -13.05 -23.70 -12.82
N LEU A 227 -14.02 -24.55 -13.13
CA LEU A 227 -15.44 -24.27 -12.90
C LEU A 227 -15.75 -23.98 -11.43
N GLU A 228 -16.60 -22.97 -11.21
CA GLU A 228 -17.06 -22.47 -9.91
C GLU A 228 -15.96 -21.91 -9.00
N GLN A 229 -14.74 -21.75 -9.52
CA GLN A 229 -13.64 -21.21 -8.75
C GLN A 229 -13.70 -19.69 -8.69
N LYS A 230 -13.53 -19.16 -7.48
CA LYS A 230 -13.51 -17.73 -7.22
C LYS A 230 -12.08 -17.20 -7.27
N LEU A 231 -11.82 -16.25 -8.16
CA LEU A 231 -10.53 -15.60 -8.33
C LEU A 231 -10.57 -14.16 -7.84
N LEU A 232 -9.50 -13.74 -7.17
CA LEU A 232 -9.23 -12.33 -6.88
C LEU A 232 -8.17 -11.84 -7.87
N VAL A 233 -8.58 -11.01 -8.82
CA VAL A 233 -7.73 -10.47 -9.88
C VAL A 233 -7.35 -9.04 -9.54
N ARG A 234 -6.05 -8.73 -9.56
CA ARG A 234 -5.56 -7.35 -9.37
C ARG A 234 -5.53 -6.64 -10.71
N GLY A 235 -5.96 -5.39 -10.75
CA GLY A 235 -6.06 -4.60 -11.98
C GLY A 235 -5.41 -3.23 -11.84
N TRP A 236 -5.00 -2.69 -12.99
CA TRP A 236 -4.44 -1.35 -13.13
C TRP A 236 -5.02 -0.68 -14.37
N PHE A 237 -5.50 0.53 -14.21
CA PHE A 237 -6.00 1.38 -15.28
C PHE A 237 -5.11 2.60 -15.36
N THR A 238 -4.61 2.89 -16.57
CA THR A 238 -3.78 4.06 -16.85
C THR A 238 -4.56 5.00 -17.76
N PHE A 239 -4.87 6.18 -17.24
CA PHE A 239 -5.53 7.26 -17.94
C PHE A 239 -4.47 8.27 -18.36
N GLY A 240 -4.24 8.42 -19.66
CA GLY A 240 -3.46 9.51 -20.24
C GLY A 240 -4.37 10.67 -20.57
N TRP A 241 -4.10 11.80 -19.94
CA TRP A 241 -4.88 13.03 -19.98
C TRP A 241 -4.28 14.03 -20.95
N ASP A 242 -5.13 14.75 -21.68
CA ASP A 242 -4.74 15.87 -22.52
C ASP A 242 -5.39 17.16 -22.03
N ASP A 243 -4.57 18.06 -21.48
CA ASP A 243 -5.01 19.36 -20.94
C ASP A 243 -5.62 20.26 -22.01
N SER A 244 -5.28 20.07 -23.29
CA SER A 244 -5.79 20.92 -24.37
C SER A 244 -7.23 20.58 -24.77
N SER A 245 -7.61 19.31 -24.67
CA SER A 245 -8.96 18.82 -24.99
C SER A 245 -9.82 18.49 -23.77
N ASP A 246 -9.25 18.57 -22.55
CA ASP A 246 -9.89 18.23 -21.27
C ASP A 246 -10.43 16.79 -21.28
N ARG A 247 -9.68 15.88 -21.92
CA ARG A 247 -10.12 14.50 -22.22
C ARG A 247 -9.02 13.47 -21.99
N VAL A 248 -9.46 12.23 -21.80
CA VAL A 248 -8.58 11.06 -21.77
C VAL A 248 -8.30 10.59 -23.20
N VAL A 249 -7.05 10.74 -23.63
CA VAL A 249 -6.55 10.30 -24.94
C VAL A 249 -5.99 8.88 -24.92
N ARG A 250 -5.68 8.34 -23.73
CA ARG A 250 -5.20 6.96 -23.55
C ARG A 250 -5.89 6.30 -22.36
N LEU A 251 -6.45 5.11 -22.55
CA LEU A 251 -7.06 4.31 -21.49
C LEU A 251 -6.57 2.87 -21.58
N GLN A 252 -5.51 2.55 -20.84
CA GLN A 252 -4.93 1.21 -20.82
C GLN A 252 -5.36 0.45 -19.58
N THR A 253 -5.91 -0.74 -19.78
CA THR A 253 -6.27 -1.67 -18.71
C THR A 253 -5.31 -2.85 -18.71
N ARG A 254 -4.84 -3.22 -17.52
CA ARG A 254 -4.05 -4.43 -17.28
C ARG A 254 -4.59 -5.13 -16.05
N ALA A 255 -4.42 -6.44 -16.00
CA ALA A 255 -4.74 -7.24 -14.83
C ALA A 255 -3.71 -8.35 -14.62
N ASP A 256 -3.78 -9.00 -13.47
CA ASP A 256 -3.00 -10.19 -13.15
C ASP A 256 -3.95 -11.37 -12.92
N MET A 257 -4.33 -12.04 -14.02
CA MET A 257 -5.06 -13.30 -13.98
C MET A 257 -4.12 -14.50 -13.87
N LEU A 258 -2.84 -14.32 -14.20
CA LEU A 258 -1.82 -15.37 -14.13
C LEU A 258 -1.64 -15.88 -12.69
N SER A 259 -1.45 -14.98 -11.72
CA SER A 259 -1.22 -15.35 -10.32
C SER A 259 -2.36 -16.16 -9.69
N PRO A 260 -3.65 -15.75 -9.78
CA PRO A 260 -4.74 -16.54 -9.23
C PRO A 260 -4.94 -17.87 -9.99
N MET A 261 -4.71 -17.90 -11.31
CA MET A 261 -4.78 -19.13 -12.10
C MET A 261 -3.67 -20.11 -11.74
N LEU A 262 -2.44 -19.64 -11.52
CA LEU A 262 -1.33 -20.47 -11.07
C LEU A 262 -1.60 -21.07 -9.69
N LYS A 263 -2.18 -20.28 -8.78
CA LYS A 263 -2.58 -20.79 -7.46
C LYS A 263 -3.66 -21.87 -7.56
N LEU A 264 -4.61 -21.70 -8.49
CA LEU A 264 -5.71 -22.65 -8.70
C LEU A 264 -5.24 -23.95 -9.38
N LEU A 265 -4.42 -23.82 -10.41
CA LEU A 265 -4.00 -24.93 -11.26
C LEU A 265 -2.73 -25.62 -10.75
N GLY A 266 -1.93 -24.96 -9.92
CA GLY A 266 -0.77 -25.55 -9.24
C GLY A 266 0.44 -25.81 -10.13
N SER A 267 0.36 -25.56 -11.43
CA SER A 267 1.49 -25.69 -12.37
C SER A 267 1.43 -24.63 -13.46
N LEU A 268 2.60 -24.18 -13.94
CA LEU A 268 2.68 -23.24 -15.04
C LEU A 268 2.31 -23.89 -16.38
N GLU A 269 2.54 -25.20 -16.52
CA GLU A 269 2.12 -25.98 -17.69
C GLU A 269 0.59 -25.95 -17.85
N ASP A 270 -0.16 -26.23 -16.78
CA ASP A 270 -1.63 -26.17 -16.81
C ASP A 270 -2.13 -24.75 -17.11
N VAL A 271 -1.48 -23.72 -16.54
CA VAL A 271 -1.84 -22.32 -16.82
C VAL A 271 -1.57 -21.97 -18.29
N SER A 272 -0.43 -22.40 -18.83
CA SER A 272 -0.10 -22.21 -20.25
C SER A 272 -1.15 -22.88 -21.14
N CYS A 273 -1.51 -24.13 -20.85
CA CYS A 273 -2.55 -24.87 -21.56
C CYS A 273 -3.92 -24.19 -21.46
N ALA A 274 -4.26 -23.57 -20.33
CA ALA A 274 -5.51 -22.82 -20.18
C ALA A 274 -5.57 -21.58 -21.07
N PHE A 275 -4.44 -20.90 -21.29
CA PHE A 275 -4.39 -19.63 -22.02
C PHE A 275 -3.97 -19.74 -23.50
N GLU A 276 -3.41 -20.87 -23.94
CA GLU A 276 -2.84 -21.05 -25.28
C GLU A 276 -3.80 -20.66 -26.42
N ASN A 277 -5.09 -20.98 -26.29
CA ASN A 277 -6.13 -20.65 -27.27
C ASN A 277 -7.34 -19.96 -26.61
N ALA A 278 -7.09 -19.27 -25.49
CA ALA A 278 -8.13 -18.53 -24.79
C ALA A 278 -8.53 -17.27 -25.56
N MET A 279 -9.78 -16.85 -25.38
CA MET A 279 -10.30 -15.58 -25.90
C MET A 279 -9.95 -14.39 -24.99
N ILE A 280 -9.17 -14.65 -23.93
CA ILE A 280 -8.69 -13.66 -22.98
C ILE A 280 -7.22 -13.95 -22.67
N THR A 281 -6.40 -12.91 -22.56
CA THR A 281 -4.99 -13.04 -22.15
C THR A 281 -4.85 -13.06 -20.62
N PRO A 282 -3.69 -13.50 -20.07
CA PRO A 282 -3.42 -13.40 -18.63
C PRO A 282 -3.51 -11.97 -18.07
N GLU A 283 -3.34 -10.95 -18.91
CA GLU A 283 -3.50 -9.54 -18.58
C GLU A 283 -4.94 -9.02 -18.69
N CYS A 284 -5.91 -9.92 -18.90
CA CYS A 284 -7.32 -9.63 -19.18
C CYS A 284 -7.56 -8.79 -20.44
N GLN A 285 -6.77 -8.98 -21.49
CA GLN A 285 -7.06 -8.41 -22.80
C GLN A 285 -7.93 -9.38 -23.61
N PHE A 286 -8.96 -8.86 -24.29
CA PHE A 286 -9.87 -9.68 -25.09
C PHE A 286 -9.34 -9.89 -26.49
N VAL A 287 -9.30 -11.15 -26.91
CA VAL A 287 -8.96 -11.54 -28.27
C VAL A 287 -10.25 -11.50 -29.10
N ARG A 288 -10.19 -10.94 -30.30
CA ARG A 288 -11.31 -10.95 -31.24
C ARG A 288 -11.04 -12.03 -32.29
N ARG A 289 -12.03 -12.89 -32.55
CA ARG A 289 -11.99 -13.76 -33.74
C ARG A 289 -12.25 -12.86 -34.95
N GLU A 290 -11.33 -12.89 -35.90
CA GLU A 290 -11.52 -12.31 -37.25
C GLU A 290 -12.56 -13.11 -38.04
#